data_AF-A0A936CVP9-F1
#
_entry.id   AF-A0A936CVP9-F1
#
_cell.length_a   1.000
_cell.length_b   1.000
_cell.length_c   1.000
_cell.angle_alpha   90.00
_cell.angle_beta   90.00
_cell.angle_gamma   90.00
#
_symmetry.space_group_name_H-M   'P 1'
#
loop_
_entity.id
_entity.type
_entity.pdbx_description
1 polymer ?
#
loop_
_entity_poly.entity_id
_entity_poly.type
_entity_poly.pdbx_seq_one_letter_code
_entity_poly.pdbx_strand_id
1 'polypeptide(L)'
;MAHKFLTIALMFAGILAATSVACSQMFPSGTWRYRMTVAVETPEGLKTGSAVREVTVRRGIALTPESLPSVQSKGEAVAVDLGQRGVLFALISYDDYLTVFSAFGWTSGGTTPDGIKYFSNLKDAKATLTPKQYPMLVTFKDISDPKTVERVIETDWCREKDENGTCIKEEFFVKADHFEELFGRGVKLKEITIEMVNDPVTWGIQNKLPWLSQYYGQMFDGQRFNTINSTLPLANSLSAGAFSTRRDE
;
A
#
# COMPACT_ATOMS: atom_id res chain seq x y z
N MET A 1 -27.96 8.75 -51.31
CA MET A 1 -27.32 7.55 -50.73
C MET A 1 -26.52 7.89 -49.47
N ALA A 2 -25.62 8.88 -49.52
CA ALA A 2 -24.80 9.34 -48.37
C ALA A 2 -25.60 9.69 -47.09
N HIS A 3 -26.79 10.31 -47.21
CA HIS A 3 -27.61 10.67 -46.05
C HIS A 3 -28.09 9.44 -45.26
N LYS A 4 -28.49 8.35 -45.94
CA LYS A 4 -28.94 7.10 -45.29
C LYS A 4 -27.78 6.38 -44.57
N PHE A 5 -26.57 6.40 -45.14
CA PHE A 5 -25.37 5.85 -44.50
C PHE A 5 -24.96 6.64 -43.26
N LEU A 6 -25.09 7.97 -43.29
CA LEU A 6 -24.82 8.83 -42.12
C LEU A 6 -25.81 8.58 -40.97
N THR A 7 -27.10 8.43 -41.26
CA THR A 7 -28.12 8.14 -40.23
C THR A 7 -27.90 6.76 -39.59
N ILE A 8 -27.53 5.76 -40.39
CA ILE A 8 -27.21 4.42 -39.90
C ILE A 8 -25.95 4.45 -39.02
N ALA A 9 -24.89 5.13 -39.45
CA ALA A 9 -23.67 5.29 -38.66
C ALA A 9 -23.92 6.00 -37.32
N LEU A 10 -24.75 7.04 -37.30
CA LEU A 10 -25.15 7.74 -36.06
C LEU A 10 -25.99 6.86 -35.13
N MET A 11 -26.88 6.01 -35.66
CA MET A 11 -27.64 5.05 -34.85
C MET A 11 -26.71 3.97 -34.24
N PHE A 12 -25.77 3.42 -35.01
CA PHE A 12 -24.79 2.47 -34.48
C PHE A 12 -23.86 3.10 -33.43
N ALA A 13 -23.40 4.33 -33.66
CA ALA A 13 -22.60 5.07 -32.68
C ALA A 13 -23.40 5.36 -31.40
N GLY A 14 -24.69 5.70 -31.51
CA GLY A 14 -25.59 5.91 -30.38
C GLY A 14 -25.83 4.63 -29.56
N ILE A 15 -26.03 3.48 -30.22
CA ILE A 15 -26.19 2.18 -29.56
C ILE A 15 -24.89 1.75 -28.86
N LEU A 16 -23.74 1.93 -29.52
CA LEU A 16 -22.43 1.65 -28.93
C LEU A 16 -22.13 2.54 -27.71
N ALA A 17 -22.45 3.83 -27.79
CA ALA A 17 -22.30 4.75 -26.66
C ALA A 17 -23.25 4.37 -25.50
N ALA A 18 -24.54 4.14 -25.79
CA ALA A 18 -25.52 3.76 -24.76
C ALA A 18 -25.18 2.43 -24.07
N THR A 19 -24.72 1.43 -24.82
CA THR A 19 -24.27 0.14 -24.27
C THR A 19 -23.00 0.28 -23.43
N SER A 20 -22.04 1.10 -23.84
CA SER A 20 -20.85 1.39 -23.02
C SER A 20 -21.20 2.09 -21.70
N VAL A 21 -22.14 3.04 -21.72
CA VAL A 21 -22.60 3.74 -20.52
C VAL A 21 -23.34 2.78 -19.60
N ALA A 22 -24.29 2.00 -20.12
CA ALA A 22 -25.01 0.99 -19.34
C ALA A 22 -24.04 -0.05 -18.71
N CYS A 23 -23.03 -0.50 -19.47
CA CYS A 23 -22.02 -1.43 -18.98
C CYS A 23 -21.17 -0.82 -17.84
N SER A 24 -20.75 0.45 -17.97
CA SER A 24 -19.98 1.15 -16.93
C SER A 24 -20.78 1.39 -15.63
N GLN A 25 -22.08 1.62 -15.74
CA GLN A 25 -22.98 1.75 -14.59
C GLN A 25 -23.24 0.39 -13.92
N MET A 26 -23.30 -0.68 -14.71
CA MET A 26 -23.50 -2.05 -14.21
C MET A 26 -22.23 -2.63 -13.59
N PHE A 27 -21.04 -2.19 -14.04
CA PHE A 27 -19.73 -2.63 -13.55
C PHE A 27 -18.81 -1.47 -13.18
N PRO A 28 -19.09 -0.75 -12.06
CA PRO A 28 -18.23 0.33 -11.62
C PRO A 28 -16.81 -0.16 -11.36
N SER A 29 -15.83 0.55 -11.92
CA SER A 29 -14.41 0.32 -11.68
C SER A 29 -13.68 1.65 -11.56
N GLY A 30 -12.62 1.68 -10.77
CA GLY A 30 -11.78 2.85 -10.61
C GLY A 30 -10.33 2.44 -10.46
N THR A 31 -9.45 3.28 -10.98
CA THR A 31 -8.01 3.17 -10.81
C THR A 31 -7.47 4.53 -10.46
N TRP A 32 -6.75 4.61 -9.34
CA TRP A 32 -6.11 5.83 -8.90
C TRP A 32 -4.74 5.51 -8.32
N ARG A 33 -3.89 6.54 -8.28
CA ARG A 33 -2.53 6.42 -7.77
C ARG A 33 -2.31 7.41 -6.66
N TYR A 34 -1.44 7.01 -5.75
CA TYR A 34 -1.00 7.86 -4.66
C TYR A 34 0.50 7.70 -4.47
N ARG A 35 1.17 8.80 -4.17
CA ARG A 35 2.56 8.83 -3.74
C ARG A 35 2.59 8.71 -2.22
N MET A 36 3.25 7.68 -1.71
CA MET A 36 3.63 7.63 -0.31
C MET A 36 5.00 8.26 -0.15
N THR A 37 5.15 9.18 0.80
CA THR A 37 6.43 9.82 1.15
C THR A 37 6.71 9.60 2.63
N VAL A 38 7.90 9.09 2.93
CA VAL A 38 8.37 8.88 4.29
C VAL A 38 9.50 9.87 4.56
N ALA A 39 9.38 10.62 5.64
CA ALA A 39 10.36 11.61 6.06
C ALA A 39 10.96 11.23 7.42
N VAL A 40 12.29 11.19 7.50
CA VAL A 40 13.05 10.81 8.68
C VAL A 40 13.97 11.96 9.06
N GLU A 41 13.85 12.45 10.29
CA GLU A 41 14.80 13.40 10.85
C GLU A 41 16.06 12.66 11.27
N THR A 42 17.22 13.16 10.86
CA THR A 42 18.54 12.65 11.26
C THR A 42 19.41 13.82 11.73
N PRO A 43 20.47 13.56 12.52
CA PRO A 43 21.45 14.60 12.86
C PRO A 43 22.08 15.29 11.63
N GLU A 44 22.15 14.59 10.49
CA GLU A 44 22.67 15.11 9.23
C GLU A 44 21.63 15.90 8.41
N GLY A 45 20.40 16.00 8.90
CA GLY A 45 19.28 16.69 8.26
C GLY A 45 18.13 15.76 7.88
N LEU A 46 17.14 16.31 7.20
CA LEU A 46 15.96 15.56 6.79
C LEU A 46 16.31 14.61 5.63
N LYS A 47 15.97 13.32 5.78
CA LYS A 47 16.04 12.32 4.72
C LYS A 47 14.63 11.92 4.30
N THR A 48 14.42 11.75 3.00
CA THR A 48 13.11 11.40 2.45
C THR A 48 13.24 10.31 1.39
N GLY A 49 12.20 9.48 1.30
CA GLY A 49 11.99 8.53 0.23
C GLY A 49 10.53 8.56 -0.18
N SER A 50 10.24 8.21 -1.44
CA SER A 50 8.86 8.12 -1.91
C SER A 50 8.67 7.02 -2.95
N ALA A 51 7.45 6.50 -3.04
CA ALA A 51 7.02 5.56 -4.08
C ALA A 51 5.57 5.82 -4.44
N VAL A 52 5.25 5.71 -5.73
CA VAL A 52 3.88 5.80 -6.26
C VAL A 52 3.30 4.40 -6.33
N ARG A 53 2.14 4.22 -5.71
CA ARG A 53 1.34 2.99 -5.70
C ARG A 53 0.02 3.23 -6.42
N GLU A 54 -0.56 2.16 -6.96
CA GLU A 54 -1.84 2.16 -7.67
C GLU A 54 -2.84 1.27 -6.94
N VAL A 55 -4.06 1.76 -6.78
CA VAL A 55 -5.20 0.96 -6.34
C VAL A 55 -6.15 0.81 -7.51
N THR A 56 -6.58 -0.43 -7.75
CA THR A 56 -7.62 -0.76 -8.71
C THR A 56 -8.77 -1.44 -7.99
N VAL A 57 -9.97 -0.89 -8.14
CA VAL A 57 -11.22 -1.51 -7.68
C VAL A 57 -12.05 -1.89 -8.90
N ARG A 58 -12.51 -3.14 -8.95
CA ARG A 58 -13.41 -3.64 -10.00
C ARG A 58 -14.60 -4.35 -9.35
N ARG A 59 -15.81 -3.91 -9.68
CA ARG A 59 -17.05 -4.63 -9.32
C ARG A 59 -17.49 -5.48 -10.49
N GLY A 60 -17.60 -6.79 -10.26
CA GLY A 60 -18.17 -7.73 -11.23
C GLY A 60 -19.71 -7.75 -11.18
N ILE A 61 -20.31 -8.64 -11.97
CA ILE A 61 -21.73 -8.99 -11.82
C ILE A 61 -21.91 -9.58 -10.42
N ALA A 62 -22.77 -8.98 -9.60
CA ALA A 62 -23.21 -9.58 -8.34
C ALA A 62 -24.18 -10.71 -8.64
N LEU A 63 -23.66 -11.86 -9.12
CA LEU A 63 -24.45 -13.06 -9.40
C LEU A 63 -25.02 -13.66 -8.12
N THR A 64 -24.37 -13.40 -6.99
CA THR A 64 -24.83 -13.77 -5.65
C THR A 64 -24.65 -12.60 -4.68
N PRO A 65 -25.43 -12.54 -3.57
CA PRO A 65 -25.27 -11.52 -2.54
C PRO A 65 -23.87 -11.43 -1.94
N GLU A 66 -23.10 -12.51 -1.99
CA GLU A 66 -21.73 -12.64 -1.44
C GLU A 66 -20.65 -12.17 -2.43
N SER A 67 -21.02 -11.74 -3.65
CA SER A 67 -20.05 -11.29 -4.65
C SER A 67 -19.31 -10.03 -4.21
N LEU A 68 -18.05 -10.18 -3.80
CA LEU A 68 -17.21 -9.08 -3.34
C LEU A 68 -16.50 -8.36 -4.49
N PRO A 69 -16.27 -7.03 -4.38
CA PRO A 69 -15.40 -6.31 -5.30
C PRO A 69 -13.98 -6.87 -5.30
N SER A 70 -13.35 -6.91 -6.48
CA SER A 70 -11.91 -7.16 -6.59
C SER A 70 -11.16 -5.87 -6.31
N VAL A 71 -10.26 -5.90 -5.33
CA VAL A 71 -9.35 -4.78 -5.03
C VAL A 71 -7.92 -5.24 -5.21
N GLN A 72 -7.11 -4.46 -5.91
CA GLN A 72 -5.71 -4.75 -6.15
C GLN A 72 -4.86 -3.52 -5.84
N SER A 73 -3.84 -3.71 -5.01
CA SER A 73 -2.75 -2.76 -4.82
C SER A 73 -1.56 -3.15 -5.69
N LYS A 74 -0.94 -2.18 -6.37
CA LYS A 74 0.29 -2.35 -7.16
C LYS A 74 1.32 -1.29 -6.78
N GLY A 75 2.58 -1.70 -6.72
CA GLY A 75 3.72 -0.81 -6.50
C GLY A 75 4.79 -1.48 -5.67
N GLU A 76 5.63 -0.67 -5.04
CA GLU A 76 6.75 -1.14 -4.23
C GLU A 76 6.86 -0.40 -2.89
N ALA A 77 7.74 -0.91 -2.04
CA ALA A 77 8.12 -0.30 -0.77
C ALA A 77 8.77 1.06 -1.00
N VAL A 78 8.48 2.01 -0.11
CA VAL A 78 9.26 3.25 -0.06
C VAL A 78 10.62 2.92 0.56
N ALA A 79 11.71 3.30 -0.09
CA ALA A 79 13.05 3.22 0.48
C ALA A 79 13.57 4.61 0.83
N VAL A 80 13.94 4.82 2.10
CA VAL A 80 14.59 6.05 2.57
C VAL A 80 16.06 5.75 2.85
N ASP A 81 16.94 6.36 2.05
CA ASP A 81 18.38 6.25 2.22
C ASP A 81 18.84 7.15 3.37
N LEU A 82 19.34 6.54 4.45
CA LEU A 82 19.86 7.23 5.63
C LEU A 82 21.40 7.31 5.61
N GLY A 83 22.02 7.08 4.45
CA GLY A 83 23.46 7.09 4.25
C GLY A 83 24.14 5.93 4.97
N GLN A 84 25.19 6.23 5.74
CA GLN A 84 25.93 5.22 6.50
C GLN A 84 25.10 4.54 7.61
N ARG A 85 23.93 5.10 7.95
CA ARG A 85 23.01 4.54 8.95
C ARG A 85 22.17 3.39 8.40
N GLY A 86 22.15 3.17 7.08
CA GLY A 86 21.37 2.12 6.43
C GLY A 86 20.16 2.65 5.66
N VAL A 87 19.17 1.79 5.45
CA VAL A 87 17.98 2.11 4.64
C VAL A 87 16.72 1.71 5.39
N LEU A 88 15.79 2.64 5.53
CA LEU A 88 14.44 2.37 6.03
C LEU A 88 13.54 1.98 4.86
N PHE A 89 12.75 0.92 5.03
CA PHE A 89 11.74 0.49 4.08
C PHE A 89 10.35 0.61 4.68
N ALA A 90 9.43 1.25 3.96
CA ALA A 90 8.00 1.24 4.28
C ALA A 90 7.28 0.30 3.32
N LEU A 91 6.89 -0.86 3.83
CA LEU A 91 6.42 -1.99 3.03
C LEU A 91 5.11 -1.70 2.29
N ILE A 92 4.82 -2.53 1.31
CA ILE A 92 3.53 -2.61 0.63
C ILE A 92 2.80 -3.88 1.05
N SER A 93 1.50 -3.78 1.26
CA SER A 93 0.63 -4.91 1.58
C SER A 93 -0.55 -4.99 0.60
N TYR A 94 -1.23 -6.14 0.59
CA TYR A 94 -2.43 -6.35 -0.22
C TYR A 94 -3.59 -5.43 0.20
N ASP A 95 -3.60 -5.00 1.46
CA ASP A 95 -4.62 -4.14 2.07
C ASP A 95 -4.24 -2.65 2.12
N ASP A 96 -3.14 -2.25 1.46
CA ASP A 96 -2.68 -0.85 1.35
C ASP A 96 -3.76 0.13 0.88
N TYR A 97 -4.74 -0.34 0.12
CA TYR A 97 -5.89 0.47 -0.31
C TYR A 97 -6.71 1.01 0.87
N LEU A 98 -6.73 0.31 2.01
CA LEU A 98 -7.39 0.76 3.24
C LEU A 98 -6.74 2.02 3.81
N THR A 99 -5.42 2.18 3.62
CA THR A 99 -4.70 3.40 4.02
C THR A 99 -5.24 4.60 3.26
N VAL A 100 -5.46 4.48 1.95
CA VAL A 100 -6.07 5.55 1.13
C VAL A 100 -7.49 5.84 1.58
N PHE A 101 -8.31 4.80 1.79
CA PHE A 101 -9.70 4.96 2.19
C PHE A 101 -9.87 5.64 3.54
N SER A 102 -9.06 5.23 4.51
CA SER A 102 -9.10 5.79 5.85
C SER A 102 -8.53 7.20 5.93
N ALA A 103 -7.47 7.51 5.17
CA ALA A 103 -6.81 8.82 5.20
C ALA A 103 -7.65 9.95 4.60
N PHE A 104 -8.48 9.64 3.60
CA PHE A 104 -9.34 10.63 2.94
C PHE A 104 -10.81 10.55 3.37
N GLY A 105 -11.12 9.81 4.45
CA GLY A 105 -12.37 9.99 5.20
C GLY A 105 -13.67 9.54 4.52
N TRP A 106 -13.63 8.63 3.55
CA TRP A 106 -14.87 8.14 2.91
C TRP A 106 -15.55 7.06 3.76
N THR A 107 -16.61 7.45 4.48
CA THR A 107 -17.33 6.59 5.44
C THR A 107 -18.30 5.60 4.78
N SER A 108 -18.73 5.86 3.53
CA SER A 108 -19.66 4.99 2.79
C SER A 108 -18.98 3.83 2.07
N GLY A 109 -17.72 3.51 2.41
CA GLY A 109 -16.94 2.39 1.86
C GLY A 109 -16.31 2.69 0.50
N GLY A 110 -14.98 2.59 0.41
CA GLY A 110 -14.23 2.98 -0.81
C GLY A 110 -14.42 2.05 -2.01
N THR A 111 -15.06 0.89 -1.82
CA THR A 111 -15.35 -0.07 -2.90
C THR A 111 -16.78 0.03 -3.43
N THR A 112 -17.63 0.91 -2.90
CA THR A 112 -18.97 1.18 -3.42
C THR A 112 -18.92 1.96 -4.74
N PRO A 113 -19.98 1.97 -5.56
CA PRO A 113 -20.02 2.80 -6.77
C PRO A 113 -19.70 4.28 -6.50
N ASP A 114 -20.24 4.85 -5.43
CA ASP A 114 -19.98 6.24 -5.03
C ASP A 114 -18.55 6.43 -4.51
N GLY A 115 -18.02 5.48 -3.74
CA GLY A 115 -16.61 5.49 -3.31
C GLY A 115 -15.66 5.44 -4.49
N ILE A 116 -15.91 4.55 -5.45
CA ILE A 116 -15.13 4.44 -6.69
C ILE A 116 -15.16 5.78 -7.45
N LYS A 117 -16.34 6.39 -7.58
CA LYS A 117 -16.48 7.71 -8.22
C LYS A 117 -15.72 8.79 -7.45
N TYR A 118 -15.80 8.81 -6.13
CA TYR A 118 -15.08 9.75 -5.26
C TYR A 118 -13.56 9.63 -5.46
N PHE A 119 -12.98 8.46 -5.23
CA PHE A 119 -11.53 8.27 -5.32
C PHE A 119 -10.97 8.43 -6.74
N SER A 120 -11.74 8.06 -7.77
CA SER A 120 -11.33 8.28 -9.17
C SER A 120 -11.27 9.76 -9.56
N ASN A 121 -11.98 10.63 -8.83
CA ASN A 121 -11.99 12.08 -9.07
C ASN A 121 -11.21 12.87 -8.01
N LEU A 122 -10.68 12.21 -6.98
CA LEU A 122 -9.91 12.85 -5.93
C LEU A 122 -8.50 13.18 -6.45
N LYS A 123 -8.24 14.46 -6.72
CA LYS A 123 -6.97 14.95 -7.27
C LYS A 123 -6.24 15.81 -6.25
N ASP A 124 -4.92 15.69 -6.22
CA ASP A 124 -4.01 16.53 -5.43
C ASP A 124 -4.33 16.56 -3.92
N ALA A 125 -5.13 15.60 -3.44
CA ALA A 125 -5.46 15.45 -2.04
C ALA A 125 -4.28 14.85 -1.30
N LYS A 126 -3.89 15.46 -0.18
CA LYS A 126 -2.77 15.04 0.64
C LYS A 126 -3.20 14.82 2.08
N ALA A 127 -2.69 13.76 2.68
CA ALA A 127 -2.95 13.42 4.08
C ALA A 127 -1.66 12.97 4.77
N THR A 128 -1.49 13.37 6.03
CA THR A 128 -0.49 12.82 6.93
C THR A 128 -1.07 11.60 7.64
N LEU A 129 -0.35 10.49 7.62
CA LEU A 129 -0.80 9.24 8.21
C LEU A 129 -0.66 9.29 9.73
N THR A 130 -1.57 8.60 10.40
CA THR A 130 -1.54 8.32 11.85
C THR A 130 -0.99 6.91 12.11
N PRO A 131 -0.64 6.54 13.36
CA PRO A 131 -0.15 5.20 13.67
C PRO A 131 -1.05 4.05 13.17
N LYS A 132 -2.37 4.25 13.10
CA LYS A 132 -3.33 3.30 12.52
C LYS A 132 -3.03 2.95 11.06
N GLN A 133 -2.41 3.88 10.34
CA GLN A 133 -2.22 3.87 8.89
C GLN A 133 -0.77 3.64 8.50
N TYR A 134 0.14 3.55 9.47
CA TYR A 134 1.54 3.33 9.17
C TYR A 134 1.71 1.98 8.49
N PRO A 135 2.36 1.93 7.31
CA PRO A 135 2.82 0.66 6.77
C PRO A 135 3.83 0.04 7.73
N MET A 136 4.08 -1.25 7.60
CA MET A 136 5.18 -1.86 8.34
C MET A 136 6.49 -1.19 7.93
N LEU A 137 7.20 -0.64 8.92
CA LEU A 137 8.50 -0.03 8.74
C LEU A 137 9.57 -1.04 9.15
N VAL A 138 10.50 -1.33 8.25
CA VAL A 138 11.57 -2.28 8.48
C VAL A 138 12.93 -1.76 8.02
N THR A 139 13.98 -2.36 8.54
CA THR A 139 15.36 -2.22 8.06
C THR A 139 16.00 -3.60 7.98
N PHE A 140 17.22 -3.69 7.45
CA PHE A 140 18.05 -4.89 7.54
C PHE A 140 19.35 -4.50 8.24
N LYS A 141 19.76 -5.27 9.26
CA LYS A 141 21.09 -5.07 9.87
C LYS A 141 22.21 -5.32 8.86
N ASP A 142 22.02 -6.31 8.00
CA ASP A 142 22.82 -6.54 6.80
C ASP A 142 21.90 -6.58 5.58
N ILE A 143 21.98 -5.56 4.72
CA ILE A 143 21.13 -5.44 3.53
C ILE A 143 21.33 -6.61 2.55
N SER A 144 22.42 -7.36 2.65
CA SER A 144 22.68 -8.55 1.83
C SER A 144 22.12 -9.85 2.42
N ASP A 145 21.70 -9.84 3.69
CA ASP A 145 21.09 -10.99 4.36
C ASP A 145 19.62 -10.70 4.74
N PRO A 146 18.64 -11.25 4.00
CA PRO A 146 17.22 -11.04 4.26
C PRO A 146 16.76 -11.51 5.66
N LYS A 147 17.51 -12.40 6.31
CA LYS A 147 17.20 -12.89 7.66
C LYS A 147 17.39 -11.83 8.74
N THR A 148 18.14 -10.77 8.42
CA THR A 148 18.46 -9.69 9.34
C THR A 148 17.42 -8.56 9.33
N VAL A 149 16.24 -8.82 8.75
CA VAL A 149 15.13 -7.87 8.75
C VAL A 149 14.67 -7.57 10.18
N GLU A 150 14.51 -6.31 10.50
CA GLU A 150 14.06 -5.83 11.81
C GLU A 150 12.97 -4.78 11.67
N ARG A 151 12.03 -4.81 12.61
CA ARG A 151 10.91 -3.88 12.66
C ARG A 151 11.34 -2.59 13.35
N VAL A 152 11.07 -1.45 12.73
CA VAL A 152 11.50 -0.14 13.22
C VAL A 152 10.44 0.49 14.13
N ILE A 153 9.17 0.30 13.81
CA ILE A 153 8.03 0.75 14.64
C ILE A 153 7.10 -0.42 14.89
N GLU A 154 6.70 -0.58 16.14
CA GLU A 154 5.60 -1.45 16.54
C GLU A 154 4.37 -0.63 16.91
N THR A 155 3.22 -0.97 16.34
CA THR A 155 1.94 -0.36 16.68
C THR A 155 1.04 -1.37 17.40
N ASP A 156 0.20 -0.88 18.30
CA ASP A 156 -0.88 -1.64 18.91
C ASP A 156 -2.20 -0.86 18.76
N TRP A 157 -3.32 -1.57 18.69
CA TRP A 157 -4.66 -1.02 18.48
C TRP A 157 -5.42 -0.82 19.79
N CYS A 158 -4.96 -1.44 20.87
CA CYS A 158 -5.62 -1.40 22.17
C CYS A 158 -4.77 -0.70 23.21
N ARG A 159 -5.11 0.53 23.56
CA ARG A 159 -4.33 1.34 24.52
C ARG A 159 -4.56 0.93 25.97
N GLU A 160 -5.77 0.51 26.31
CA GLU A 160 -6.14 0.12 27.67
C GLU A 160 -6.97 -1.17 27.63
N LYS A 161 -6.61 -2.11 28.51
CA LYS A 161 -7.33 -3.36 28.73
C LYS A 161 -7.87 -3.41 30.16
N ASP A 162 -9.02 -4.03 30.33
CA ASP A 162 -9.55 -4.34 31.66
C ASP A 162 -8.81 -5.51 32.33
N GLU A 163 -9.23 -5.85 33.55
CA GLU A 163 -8.65 -6.95 34.34
C GLU A 163 -8.74 -8.32 33.65
N ASN A 164 -9.68 -8.50 32.73
CA ASN A 164 -9.87 -9.73 31.96
C ASN A 164 -9.09 -9.73 30.63
N GLY A 165 -8.35 -8.65 30.33
CA GLY A 165 -7.61 -8.48 29.09
C GLY A 165 -8.46 -8.02 27.91
N THR A 166 -9.72 -7.62 28.13
CA THR A 166 -10.61 -7.07 27.11
C THR A 166 -10.19 -5.65 26.79
N CYS A 167 -10.14 -5.29 25.50
CA CYS A 167 -9.87 -3.92 25.13
C CYS A 167 -11.02 -3.00 25.52
N ILE A 168 -10.72 -1.95 26.29
CA ILE A 168 -11.70 -0.93 26.69
C ILE A 168 -11.42 0.44 26.05
N LYS A 169 -10.25 0.58 25.40
CA LYS A 169 -9.87 1.78 24.66
C LYS A 169 -9.20 1.41 23.34
N GLU A 170 -10.03 1.37 22.29
CA GLU A 170 -9.61 1.10 20.91
C GLU A 170 -8.97 2.35 20.30
N GLU A 171 -7.68 2.52 20.53
CA GLU A 171 -6.89 3.63 20.01
C GLU A 171 -5.55 3.10 19.52
N PHE A 172 -5.25 3.31 18.24
CA PHE A 172 -3.97 2.92 17.67
C PHE A 172 -2.85 3.84 18.16
N PHE A 173 -1.75 3.26 18.63
CA PHE A 173 -0.60 3.99 19.10
C PHE A 173 0.71 3.27 18.74
N VAL A 174 1.82 4.01 18.79
CA VAL A 174 3.16 3.43 18.68
C VAL A 174 3.50 2.79 20.03
N LYS A 175 3.54 1.46 20.04
CA LYS A 175 3.89 0.64 21.20
C LYS A 175 5.40 0.65 21.46
N ALA A 176 6.20 0.58 20.40
CA ALA A 176 7.66 0.66 20.48
C ALA A 176 8.22 1.39 19.26
N ASP A 177 9.26 2.19 19.49
CA ASP A 177 10.00 2.95 18.49
C ASP A 177 11.48 2.59 18.62
N HIS A 178 12.04 2.00 17.56
CA HIS A 178 13.42 1.51 17.50
C HIS A 178 14.31 2.37 16.60
N PHE A 179 13.88 3.58 16.20
CA PHE A 179 14.67 4.41 15.27
C PHE A 179 16.08 4.70 15.78
N GLU A 180 16.23 5.14 17.04
CA GLU A 180 17.56 5.44 17.58
C GLU A 180 18.42 4.20 17.80
N GLU A 181 17.80 3.08 18.15
CA GLU A 181 18.49 1.79 18.32
C GLU A 181 19.08 1.30 17.01
N LEU A 182 18.29 1.37 15.93
CA LEU A 182 18.64 0.78 14.64
C LEU A 182 19.46 1.71 13.73
N PHE A 183 19.24 3.02 13.82
CA PHE A 183 19.86 4.00 12.94
C PHE A 183 20.79 4.99 13.67
N GLY A 184 20.85 4.90 15.00
CA GLY A 184 21.68 5.74 15.87
C GLY A 184 20.94 6.96 16.44
N ARG A 185 21.54 7.55 17.47
CA ARG A 185 20.99 8.68 18.25
C ARG A 185 20.51 9.84 17.37
N GLY A 186 19.35 10.41 17.72
CA GLY A 186 18.77 11.57 17.05
C GLY A 186 18.04 11.26 15.74
N VAL A 187 17.96 9.99 15.35
CA VAL A 187 17.14 9.55 14.22
C VAL A 187 15.71 9.28 14.70
N LYS A 188 14.72 9.81 14.00
CA LYS A 188 13.30 9.58 14.29
C LYS A 188 12.41 9.76 13.06
N LEU A 189 11.27 9.08 13.05
CA LEU A 189 10.24 9.34 12.05
C LEU A 189 9.69 10.76 12.24
N LYS A 190 9.70 11.55 11.16
CA LYS A 190 9.05 12.85 11.15
C LYS A 190 7.58 12.72 10.80
N GLU A 191 7.32 12.14 9.63
CA GLU A 191 5.97 11.93 9.12
C GLU A 191 5.97 10.90 7.99
N ILE A 192 4.78 10.33 7.76
CA ILE A 192 4.46 9.60 6.54
C ILE A 192 3.26 10.30 5.93
N THR A 193 3.35 10.62 4.64
CA THR A 193 2.26 11.26 3.91
C THR A 193 1.86 10.44 2.70
N ILE A 194 0.59 10.54 2.33
CA ILE A 194 0.10 10.10 1.03
C ILE A 194 -0.49 11.27 0.27
N GLU A 195 -0.32 11.27 -1.04
CA GLU A 195 -0.81 12.31 -1.94
C GLU A 195 -1.37 11.67 -3.20
N MET A 196 -2.57 12.06 -3.63
CA MET A 196 -3.18 11.60 -4.88
C MET A 196 -2.42 12.18 -6.07
N VAL A 197 -1.92 11.33 -6.96
CA VAL A 197 -1.06 11.74 -8.09
C VAL A 197 -1.43 11.01 -9.38
N ASN A 198 -0.97 11.54 -10.52
CA ASN A 198 -1.10 10.88 -11.83
C ASN A 198 0.21 10.24 -12.32
N ASP A 199 1.30 10.39 -11.55
CA ASP A 199 2.60 9.80 -11.85
C ASP A 199 2.50 8.28 -12.10
N PRO A 200 3.40 7.70 -12.91
CA PRO A 200 3.46 6.26 -13.06
C PRO A 200 3.82 5.58 -11.74
N VAL A 201 3.36 4.34 -11.57
CA VAL A 201 3.78 3.47 -10.45
C VAL A 201 5.30 3.37 -10.43
N THR A 202 5.88 3.54 -9.24
CA THR A 202 7.33 3.49 -9.06
C THR A 202 7.81 2.04 -9.06
N TRP A 203 8.95 1.82 -9.70
CA TRP A 203 9.64 0.54 -9.74
C TRP A 203 11.15 0.77 -9.65
N GLY A 204 11.85 -0.10 -8.94
CA GLY A 204 13.30 -0.05 -8.80
C GLY A 204 13.84 -0.56 -7.48
N ILE A 205 13.00 -1.07 -6.57
CA ILE A 205 13.43 -1.59 -5.27
C ILE A 205 14.48 -2.71 -5.41
N GLN A 206 14.44 -3.48 -6.49
CA GLN A 206 15.42 -4.52 -6.81
C GLN A 206 16.84 -3.98 -7.03
N ASN A 207 16.99 -2.70 -7.40
CA ASN A 207 18.32 -2.08 -7.50
C ASN A 207 18.96 -1.90 -6.11
N LYS A 208 18.14 -1.80 -5.05
CA LYS A 208 18.59 -1.73 -3.66
C LYS A 208 18.66 -3.11 -3.01
N LEU A 209 17.80 -4.04 -3.43
CA LEU A 209 17.73 -5.41 -2.93
C LEU A 209 17.88 -6.41 -4.09
N PRO A 210 19.10 -6.64 -4.61
CA PRO A 210 19.30 -7.49 -5.80
C PRO A 210 18.89 -8.96 -5.59
N TRP A 211 18.89 -9.43 -4.35
CA TRP A 211 18.49 -10.79 -3.98
C TRP A 211 16.96 -10.96 -3.89
N LEU A 212 16.18 -9.88 -3.93
CA LEU A 212 14.74 -9.89 -3.62
C LEU A 212 13.95 -10.88 -4.48
N SER A 213 14.28 -11.01 -5.77
CA SER A 213 13.56 -11.88 -6.70
C SER A 213 13.60 -13.37 -6.32
N GLN A 214 14.62 -13.79 -5.56
CA GLN A 214 14.76 -15.16 -5.06
C GLN A 214 13.70 -15.52 -4.01
N TYR A 215 12.97 -14.53 -3.49
CA TYR A 215 12.02 -14.66 -2.39
C TYR A 215 10.57 -14.41 -2.80
N TYR A 216 10.21 -14.54 -4.10
CA TYR A 216 8.80 -14.57 -4.51
C TYR A 216 8.08 -15.88 -4.20
N GLY A 217 8.84 -16.98 -4.08
CA GLY A 217 8.31 -18.33 -3.80
C GLY A 217 8.55 -18.83 -2.36
N GLN A 218 9.18 -18.02 -1.51
CA GLN A 218 9.60 -18.39 -0.15
C GLN A 218 9.71 -17.15 0.75
N MET A 219 9.72 -17.38 2.07
CA MET A 219 9.96 -16.35 3.08
C MET A 219 11.45 -16.04 3.20
N PHE A 220 11.80 -14.89 3.79
CA PHE A 220 13.20 -14.44 3.94
C PHE A 220 14.08 -15.39 4.75
N ASP A 221 13.50 -16.20 5.64
CA ASP A 221 14.24 -17.26 6.34
C ASP A 221 14.49 -18.52 5.51
N GLY A 222 13.97 -18.57 4.27
CA GLY A 222 14.07 -19.69 3.34
C GLY A 222 12.96 -20.74 3.47
N GLN A 223 12.03 -20.56 4.42
CA GLN A 223 10.89 -21.46 4.55
C GLN A 223 9.82 -21.15 3.51
N ARG A 224 9.06 -22.16 3.11
CA ARG A 224 7.95 -21.98 2.17
C ARG A 224 6.74 -21.28 2.82
N PHE A 225 6.56 -21.47 4.12
CA PHE A 225 5.41 -20.98 4.86
C PHE A 225 5.83 -20.35 6.20
N ASN A 226 5.01 -19.42 6.67
CA ASN A 226 5.12 -18.87 8.02
C ASN A 226 4.75 -19.95 9.06
N THR A 227 5.49 -19.99 10.16
CA THR A 227 5.34 -20.93 11.27
C THR A 227 5.43 -20.20 12.62
N ILE A 228 4.54 -20.55 13.55
CA ILE A 228 4.45 -19.90 14.87
C ILE A 228 5.71 -20.10 15.71
N ASN A 229 6.48 -21.17 15.46
CA ASN A 229 7.67 -21.55 16.23
C ASN A 229 9.00 -21.12 15.55
N SER A 230 8.97 -20.22 14.56
CA SER A 230 10.20 -19.78 13.90
C SER A 230 11.13 -19.04 14.86
N THR A 231 12.43 -19.33 14.78
CA THR A 231 13.47 -18.58 15.51
C THR A 231 13.71 -17.19 14.92
N LEU A 232 13.21 -16.92 13.71
CA LEU A 232 13.27 -15.62 13.04
C LEU A 232 11.86 -15.19 12.58
N PRO A 233 10.95 -14.83 13.51
CA PRO A 233 9.53 -14.63 13.18
C PRO A 233 9.29 -13.59 12.08
N LEU A 234 10.03 -12.48 12.07
CA LEU A 234 9.84 -11.44 11.07
C LEU A 234 10.30 -11.90 9.68
N ALA A 235 11.50 -12.48 9.58
CA ALA A 235 11.99 -13.06 8.33
C ALA A 235 11.09 -14.21 7.82
N ASN A 236 10.47 -14.97 8.71
CA ASN A 236 9.53 -16.02 8.36
C ASN A 236 8.13 -15.50 7.98
N SER A 237 7.87 -14.20 8.15
CA SER A 237 6.60 -13.56 7.81
C SER A 237 6.66 -12.69 6.54
N LEU A 238 7.87 -12.39 6.05
CA LEU A 238 8.10 -11.50 4.93
C LEU A 238 8.67 -12.26 3.73
N SER A 239 8.27 -11.82 2.55
CA SER A 239 8.74 -12.29 1.25
C SER A 239 8.90 -11.10 0.31
N ALA A 240 9.36 -11.33 -0.92
CA ALA A 240 9.52 -10.28 -1.93
C ALA A 240 8.24 -9.46 -2.18
N GLY A 241 7.07 -10.09 -2.01
CA GLY A 241 5.77 -9.45 -2.18
C GLY A 241 5.50 -8.29 -1.20
N ALA A 242 6.18 -8.26 -0.05
CA ALA A 242 6.07 -7.15 0.91
C ALA A 242 6.87 -5.90 0.46
N PHE A 243 7.75 -6.06 -0.53
CA PHE A 243 8.60 -4.99 -1.07
C PHE A 243 8.22 -4.60 -2.50
N SER A 244 7.70 -5.52 -3.30
CA SER A 244 7.25 -5.24 -4.66
C SER A 244 6.15 -6.19 -5.09
N THR A 245 5.07 -5.65 -5.65
CA THR A 245 4.01 -6.46 -6.26
C THR A 245 4.36 -6.95 -7.66
N ARG A 246 5.41 -6.41 -8.28
CA ARG A 246 5.87 -6.80 -9.61
C ARG A 246 6.90 -7.92 -9.47
N ARG A 247 6.64 -9.05 -10.10
CA ARG A 247 7.63 -10.13 -10.26
C ARG A 247 8.43 -9.80 -11.51
N ASP A 248 9.71 -9.50 -11.35
CA ASP A 248 10.63 -9.41 -12.48
C ASP A 248 11.05 -10.86 -12.80
N GLU A 249 10.72 -11.32 -14.02
CA GLU A 249 11.13 -12.63 -14.57
C GLU A 249 12.59 -12.61 -15.05
#